data_AF-A0A178MVP2-F1
#
_entry.id   AF-A0A178MVP2-F1
#
_cell.length_a   1.000
_cell.length_b   1.000
_cell.length_c   1.000
_cell.angle_alpha   90.00
_cell.angle_beta   90.00
_cell.angle_gamma   90.00
#
_symmetry.space_group_name_H-M   'P 1'
#
loop_
_entity.id
_entity.type
_entity.pdbx_description
1 polymer ?
#
loop_
_entity_poly.entity_id
_entity_poly.type
_entity_poly.pdbx_seq_one_letter_code
_entity_poly.pdbx_strand_id
1 'polypeptide(L)'
;MRRLAAILGLAALLSPLGAEAAKPKRCFSTTEVSAEREIRHGIYMREAAKRCDGDYIKGANAMWQKFEAAQGTKFKAANGKRIKAWQREFPDDWQFKMNHADGRLVTYARHMPRTTGLCENIDELLQELDKRGYAAFTVQSKTIHNEVIEDYKVCN
;
A
#
# COMPACT_ATOMS: atom_id res chain seq x y z
N MET A 1 -56.25 -0.46 -46.14
CA MET A 1 -55.27 0.52 -46.65
C MET A 1 -54.91 1.50 -45.53
N ARG A 2 -53.61 1.71 -45.28
CA ARG A 2 -53.00 2.79 -44.45
C ARG A 2 -53.27 2.64 -42.93
N ARG A 3 -52.31 2.69 -42.00
CA ARG A 3 -51.08 3.48 -41.94
C ARG A 3 -50.00 2.78 -41.10
N LEU A 4 -48.83 2.57 -41.71
CA LEU A 4 -47.53 2.59 -41.04
C LEU A 4 -47.18 4.05 -40.72
N ALA A 5 -46.88 4.37 -39.47
CA ALA A 5 -46.15 5.58 -39.05
C ALA A 5 -45.67 5.31 -37.60
N ALA A 6 -44.43 4.87 -37.42
CA ALA A 6 -43.26 5.74 -37.23
C ALA A 6 -43.33 6.54 -35.92
N ILE A 7 -42.78 5.97 -34.84
CA ILE A 7 -42.10 6.74 -33.78
C ILE A 7 -40.84 5.96 -33.40
N LEU A 8 -39.83 6.04 -34.28
CA LEU A 8 -38.44 5.99 -33.89
C LEU A 8 -38.11 7.35 -33.29
N GLY A 9 -37.63 7.40 -32.05
CA GLY A 9 -36.97 8.61 -31.55
C GLY A 9 -37.22 8.89 -30.07
N LEU A 10 -36.34 8.39 -29.21
CA LEU A 10 -35.62 9.16 -28.17
C LEU A 10 -34.67 8.21 -27.41
N ALA A 11 -33.56 7.82 -28.04
CA ALA A 11 -32.50 7.03 -27.40
C ALA A 11 -31.13 7.71 -27.50
N ALA A 12 -31.11 9.03 -27.54
CA ALA A 12 -29.89 9.83 -27.56
C ALA A 12 -30.10 11.01 -26.63
N LEU A 13 -29.60 10.92 -25.38
CA LEU A 13 -29.25 12.04 -24.48
C LEU A 13 -28.80 11.58 -23.07
N LEU A 14 -28.36 10.33 -22.90
CA LEU A 14 -27.58 9.92 -21.72
C LEU A 14 -26.12 9.70 -22.13
N SER A 15 -25.53 10.70 -22.78
CA SER A 15 -24.08 10.78 -22.84
C SER A 15 -23.62 11.14 -21.43
N PRO A 16 -22.83 10.29 -20.73
CA PRO A 16 -22.20 10.73 -19.50
C PRO A 16 -21.35 11.94 -19.87
N LEU A 17 -21.68 13.11 -19.30
CA LEU A 17 -20.81 14.27 -19.35
C LEU A 17 -19.43 13.78 -18.95
N GLY A 18 -18.51 13.79 -19.92
CA GLY A 18 -17.14 13.39 -19.70
C GLY A 18 -16.60 14.29 -18.60
N ALA A 19 -16.51 13.74 -17.39
CA ALA A 19 -15.69 14.35 -16.35
C ALA A 19 -14.28 14.33 -16.93
N GLU A 20 -13.82 15.47 -17.45
CA GLU A 20 -12.41 15.67 -17.76
C GLU A 20 -11.64 15.25 -16.52
N ALA A 21 -10.79 14.22 -16.67
CA ALA A 21 -9.97 13.75 -15.58
C ALA A 21 -9.15 14.94 -15.08
N ALA A 22 -9.40 15.38 -13.85
CA ALA A 22 -8.70 16.50 -13.26
C ALA A 22 -7.19 16.25 -13.37
N LYS A 23 -6.43 17.30 -13.75
CA LYS A 23 -4.98 17.19 -13.92
C LYS A 23 -4.34 16.62 -12.64
N PRO A 24 -3.41 15.66 -12.76
CA PRO A 24 -2.68 15.11 -11.62
C PRO A 24 -2.06 16.21 -10.76
N LYS A 25 -2.29 16.17 -9.45
CA LYS A 25 -1.77 17.14 -8.49
C LYS A 25 -0.42 16.71 -7.90
N ARG A 26 -0.02 15.46 -8.15
CA ARG A 26 1.16 14.78 -7.59
C ARG A 26 1.10 14.72 -6.05
N CYS A 27 -0.09 14.52 -5.51
CA CYS A 27 -0.32 14.43 -4.07
C CYS A 27 -1.33 13.33 -3.70
N PHE A 28 -1.18 12.76 -2.52
CA PHE A 28 -2.08 11.76 -1.96
C PHE A 28 -2.95 12.37 -0.86
N SER A 29 -4.21 11.99 -0.81
CA SER A 29 -5.10 12.30 0.32
C SER A 29 -4.62 11.58 1.59
N THR A 30 -5.04 12.04 2.77
CA THR A 30 -4.68 11.41 4.06
C THR A 30 -4.99 9.91 4.12
N THR A 31 -6.07 9.47 3.48
CA THR A 31 -6.46 8.06 3.43
C THR A 31 -5.55 7.23 2.52
N GLU A 32 -5.06 7.81 1.43
CA GLU A 32 -4.11 7.19 0.51
C GLU A 32 -2.71 7.14 1.11
N VAL A 33 -2.30 8.20 1.82
CA VAL A 33 -1.07 8.23 2.62
C VAL A 33 -1.09 7.11 3.66
N SER A 34 -2.20 6.89 4.33
CA SER A 34 -2.33 5.81 5.33
C SER A 34 -2.19 4.43 4.67
N ALA A 35 -2.83 4.22 3.52
CA ALA A 35 -2.71 2.97 2.77
C ALA A 35 -1.28 2.73 2.25
N GLU A 36 -0.60 3.78 1.75
CA GLU A 36 0.79 3.71 1.33
C GLU A 36 1.71 3.33 2.49
N ARG A 37 1.53 3.96 3.66
CA ARG A 37 2.30 3.64 4.88
C ARG A 37 2.11 2.19 5.30
N GLU A 38 0.88 1.69 5.30
CA GLU A 38 0.58 0.29 5.61
C GLU A 38 1.31 -0.68 4.67
N ILE A 39 1.28 -0.43 3.36
CA ILE A 39 1.96 -1.31 2.38
C ILE A 39 3.48 -1.25 2.54
N ARG A 40 4.06 -0.06 2.69
CA ARG A 40 5.50 0.11 2.90
C ARG A 40 5.99 -0.55 4.18
N HIS A 41 5.24 -0.39 5.27
CA HIS A 41 5.55 -1.04 6.52
C HIS A 41 5.45 -2.56 6.40
N GLY A 42 4.47 -3.09 5.65
CA GLY A 42 4.37 -4.52 5.37
C GLY A 42 5.53 -5.07 4.56
N ILE A 43 6.02 -4.32 3.55
CA ILE A 43 7.23 -4.69 2.80
C ILE A 43 8.45 -4.76 3.73
N TYR A 44 8.63 -3.74 4.57
CA TYR A 44 9.71 -3.70 5.56
C TYR A 44 9.65 -4.90 6.51
N MET A 45 8.49 -5.15 7.12
CA MET A 45 8.32 -6.24 8.09
C MET A 45 8.58 -7.61 7.45
N ARG A 46 8.18 -7.83 6.19
CA ARG A 46 8.51 -9.05 5.45
C ARG A 46 10.02 -9.25 5.34
N GLU A 47 10.74 -8.23 4.90
CA GLU A 47 12.18 -8.31 4.66
C GLU A 47 12.96 -8.42 5.99
N ALA A 48 12.56 -7.64 7.01
CA ALA A 48 13.19 -7.66 8.32
C ALA A 48 12.96 -8.98 9.06
N ALA A 49 11.72 -9.50 9.07
CA ALA A 49 11.41 -10.80 9.67
C ALA A 49 12.20 -11.93 9.01
N LYS A 50 12.29 -11.94 7.67
CA LYS A 50 13.12 -12.91 6.95
C LYS A 50 14.61 -12.82 7.30
N ARG A 51 15.13 -11.62 7.52
CA ARG A 51 16.55 -11.40 7.83
C ARG A 51 16.93 -11.83 9.25
N CYS A 52 16.02 -11.61 10.20
CA CYS A 52 16.21 -11.98 11.61
C CYS A 52 15.78 -13.42 11.93
N ASP A 53 15.16 -14.12 10.98
CA ASP A 53 14.78 -15.52 11.16
C ASP A 53 15.99 -16.44 11.34
N GLY A 54 15.86 -17.42 12.24
CA GLY A 54 16.89 -18.42 12.53
C GLY A 54 17.65 -18.09 13.82
N ASP A 55 18.93 -17.75 13.70
CA ASP A 55 19.85 -17.62 14.84
C ASP A 55 19.49 -16.48 15.82
N TYR A 56 18.74 -15.47 15.36
CA TYR A 56 18.31 -14.35 16.20
C TYR A 56 16.89 -14.56 16.74
N ILE A 57 15.93 -14.82 15.85
CA ILE A 57 14.54 -15.05 16.20
C ILE A 57 14.07 -16.31 15.47
N LYS A 58 13.81 -17.39 16.20
CA LYS A 58 13.35 -18.62 15.58
C LYS A 58 11.89 -18.48 15.12
N GLY A 59 11.67 -18.54 13.81
CA GLY A 59 10.33 -18.51 13.21
C GLY A 59 9.78 -17.11 12.94
N ALA A 60 10.59 -16.05 13.00
CA ALA A 60 10.15 -14.68 12.71
C ALA A 60 9.49 -14.56 11.33
N ASN A 61 10.05 -15.20 10.30
CA ASN A 61 9.46 -15.20 8.97
C ASN A 61 8.07 -15.88 8.97
N ALA A 62 7.92 -16.98 9.70
CA ALA A 62 6.63 -17.67 9.82
C ALA A 62 5.60 -16.84 10.59
N MET A 63 6.01 -16.10 11.64
CA MET A 63 5.14 -15.17 12.37
C MET A 63 4.61 -14.07 11.44
N TRP A 64 5.48 -13.45 10.64
CA TRP A 64 5.07 -12.47 9.65
C TRP A 64 4.11 -13.05 8.61
N GLN A 65 4.43 -14.22 8.04
CA GLN A 65 3.57 -14.88 7.05
C GLN A 65 2.19 -15.23 7.60
N LYS A 66 2.11 -15.72 8.85
CA LYS A 66 0.86 -15.99 9.56
C LYS A 66 0.03 -14.72 9.71
N PHE A 67 0.64 -13.63 10.18
CA PHE A 67 -0.03 -12.34 10.32
C PHE A 67 -0.53 -11.82 8.96
N GLU A 68 0.31 -11.83 7.94
CA GLU A 68 -0.04 -11.38 6.60
C GLU A 68 -1.22 -12.16 6.02
N ALA A 69 -1.17 -13.50 6.11
CA ALA A 69 -2.24 -14.36 5.62
C ALA A 69 -3.57 -14.05 6.34
N ALA A 70 -3.53 -13.88 7.67
CA ALA A 70 -4.72 -13.54 8.46
C ALA A 70 -5.31 -12.16 8.11
N GLN A 71 -4.50 -11.23 7.60
CA GLN A 71 -4.93 -9.86 7.26
C GLN A 71 -4.99 -9.60 5.74
N GLY A 72 -4.93 -10.64 4.91
CA GLY A 72 -4.81 -10.52 3.45
C GLY A 72 -5.87 -9.62 2.80
N THR A 73 -7.12 -9.65 3.26
CA THR A 73 -8.19 -8.77 2.75
C THR A 73 -7.89 -7.29 2.99
N LYS A 74 -7.30 -6.94 4.15
CA LYS A 74 -6.95 -5.56 4.49
C LYS A 74 -5.75 -5.09 3.67
N PHE A 75 -4.72 -5.93 3.54
CA PHE A 75 -3.59 -5.65 2.64
C PHE A 75 -4.02 -5.45 1.19
N LYS A 76 -4.94 -6.29 0.69
CA LYS A 76 -5.51 -6.14 -0.66
C LYS A 76 -6.24 -4.80 -0.80
N ALA A 77 -7.03 -4.40 0.19
CA ALA A 77 -7.74 -3.13 0.17
C ALA A 77 -6.79 -1.92 0.21
N ALA A 78 -5.78 -1.95 1.08
CA ALA A 78 -4.74 -0.91 1.17
C ALA A 78 -3.95 -0.81 -0.15
N ASN A 79 -3.53 -1.95 -0.72
CA ASN A 79 -2.81 -1.97 -1.98
C ASN A 79 -3.67 -1.45 -3.15
N GLY A 80 -4.97 -1.75 -3.15
CA GLY A 80 -5.91 -1.21 -4.13
C GLY A 80 -6.02 0.33 -4.05
N LYS A 81 -6.05 0.91 -2.84
CA LYS A 81 -6.04 2.36 -2.65
C LYS A 81 -4.73 2.98 -3.11
N ARG A 82 -3.61 2.37 -2.72
CA ARG A 82 -2.26 2.72 -3.15
C ARG A 82 -2.15 2.81 -4.67
N ILE A 83 -2.47 1.72 -5.37
CA ILE A 83 -2.35 1.64 -6.84
C ILE A 83 -3.18 2.73 -7.51
N LYS A 84 -4.43 2.95 -7.06
CA LYS A 84 -5.29 4.00 -7.62
C LYS A 84 -4.71 5.40 -7.42
N ALA A 85 -4.13 5.68 -6.26
CA ALA A 85 -3.49 6.97 -5.99
C ALA A 85 -2.28 7.20 -6.91
N TRP A 86 -1.39 6.20 -7.00
CA TRP A 86 -0.23 6.25 -7.89
C TRP A 86 -0.62 6.43 -9.37
N GLN A 87 -1.60 5.66 -9.86
CA GLN A 87 -2.11 5.77 -11.23
C GLN A 87 -2.71 7.15 -11.54
N ARG A 88 -3.46 7.71 -10.59
CA ARG A 88 -4.09 9.02 -10.76
C ARG A 88 -3.06 10.14 -10.78
N GLU A 89 -2.09 10.10 -9.88
CA GLU A 89 -1.16 11.21 -9.66
C GLU A 89 0.08 11.18 -10.57
N PHE A 90 0.40 10.01 -11.13
CA PHE A 90 1.58 9.78 -11.95
C PHE A 90 1.28 8.88 -13.16
N PRO A 91 0.31 9.25 -14.03
CA PRO A 91 -0.23 8.34 -15.04
C PRO A 91 0.80 7.74 -16.00
N ASP A 92 1.87 8.49 -16.31
CA ASP A 92 2.86 8.08 -17.31
C ASP A 92 3.90 7.08 -16.77
N ASP A 93 4.18 7.09 -15.46
CA ASP A 93 5.29 6.34 -14.85
C ASP A 93 4.98 5.76 -13.47
N TRP A 94 3.71 5.65 -13.08
CA TRP A 94 3.29 5.23 -11.74
C TRP A 94 3.91 3.89 -11.31
N GLN A 95 4.01 2.92 -12.22
CA GLN A 95 4.64 1.62 -11.93
C GLN A 95 6.11 1.78 -11.60
N PHE A 96 6.83 2.56 -12.41
CA PHE A 96 8.25 2.82 -12.19
C PHE A 96 8.48 3.53 -10.86
N LYS A 97 7.72 4.58 -10.56
CA LYS A 97 7.83 5.30 -9.29
C LYS A 97 7.49 4.44 -8.08
N MET A 98 6.40 3.67 -8.14
CA MET A 98 5.99 2.77 -7.06
C MET A 98 7.03 1.66 -6.84
N ASN A 99 7.54 1.04 -7.91
CA ASN A 99 8.59 0.02 -7.83
C ASN A 99 9.90 0.59 -7.30
N HIS A 100 10.27 1.82 -7.69
CA HIS A 100 11.45 2.49 -7.18
C HIS A 100 11.31 2.76 -5.66
N ALA A 101 10.12 3.19 -5.23
CA ALA A 101 9.82 3.38 -3.81
C ALA A 101 9.92 2.09 -2.99
N ASP A 102 9.31 1.01 -3.48
CA ASP A 102 9.37 -0.30 -2.84
C ASP A 102 10.79 -0.87 -2.84
N GLY A 103 11.52 -0.71 -3.95
CA GLY A 103 12.89 -1.17 -4.12
C GLY A 103 13.85 -0.54 -3.11
N ARG A 104 13.70 0.74 -2.78
CA ARG A 104 14.52 1.39 -1.75
C ARG A 104 14.26 0.83 -0.35
N LEU A 105 13.01 0.50 -0.01
CA LEU A 105 12.67 -0.13 1.27
C LEU A 105 13.25 -1.53 1.38
N VAL A 106 13.11 -2.33 0.32
CA VAL A 106 13.71 -3.66 0.25
C VAL A 106 15.24 -3.58 0.37
N THR A 107 15.85 -2.64 -0.36
CA THR A 107 17.30 -2.42 -0.32
C THR A 107 17.73 -2.02 1.09
N TYR A 108 17.07 -1.05 1.71
CA TYR A 108 17.36 -0.62 3.08
C TYR A 108 17.28 -1.79 4.07
N ALA A 109 16.16 -2.52 4.09
CA ALA A 109 15.96 -3.65 5.00
C ALA A 109 17.01 -4.76 4.80
N ARG A 110 17.46 -5.00 3.56
CA ARG A 110 18.48 -6.02 3.25
C ARG A 110 19.92 -5.58 3.54
N HIS A 111 20.20 -4.29 3.58
CA HIS A 111 21.56 -3.77 3.81
C HIS A 111 21.78 -3.27 5.23
N MET A 112 20.73 -3.10 6.04
CA MET A 112 20.90 -2.81 7.46
C MET A 112 21.72 -3.89 8.17
N PRO A 113 22.73 -3.52 8.97
CA PRO A 113 23.51 -4.48 9.76
C PRO A 113 22.59 -5.34 10.62
N ARG A 114 22.73 -6.66 10.50
CA ARG A 114 21.97 -7.60 11.33
C ARG A 114 22.62 -7.65 12.72
N THR A 115 22.06 -6.91 13.66
CA THR A 115 22.51 -6.86 15.06
C THR A 115 21.46 -7.49 15.97
N THR A 116 21.87 -7.88 17.19
CA THR A 116 20.95 -8.39 18.21
C THR A 116 19.85 -7.39 18.50
N GLY A 117 20.19 -6.12 18.77
CA GLY A 117 19.19 -5.09 19.06
C GLY A 117 18.21 -4.80 17.91
N LEU A 118 18.66 -4.89 16.65
CA LEU A 118 17.73 -4.80 15.51
C LEU A 118 16.73 -5.95 15.54
N CYS A 119 17.20 -7.18 15.73
CA CYS A 119 16.32 -8.34 15.72
C CYS A 119 15.42 -8.43 16.96
N GLU A 120 15.89 -8.02 18.13
CA GLU A 120 15.03 -7.87 19.33
C GLU A 120 13.89 -6.89 19.07
N ASN A 121 14.17 -5.74 18.45
CA ASN A 121 13.13 -4.79 18.06
C ASN A 121 12.12 -5.40 17.08
N ILE A 122 12.59 -6.15 16.06
CA ILE A 122 11.70 -6.84 15.12
C ILE A 122 10.85 -7.90 15.83
N ASP A 123 11.40 -8.63 16.80
CA ASP A 123 10.65 -9.60 17.59
C ASP A 123 9.53 -8.91 18.39
N GLU A 124 9.84 -7.80 19.07
CA GLU A 124 8.85 -7.01 19.81
C GLU A 124 7.70 -6.55 18.91
N LEU A 125 8.02 -6.06 17.71
CA LEU A 125 7.01 -5.64 16.73
C LEU A 125 6.14 -6.83 16.31
N LEU A 126 6.74 -7.97 15.96
CA LEU A 126 6.03 -9.19 15.56
C LEU A 126 5.14 -9.73 16.68
N GLN A 127 5.63 -9.74 17.92
CA GLN A 127 4.85 -10.14 19.08
C GLN A 127 3.67 -9.20 19.33
N GLU A 128 3.84 -7.89 19.13
CA GLU A 128 2.74 -6.94 19.23
C GLU A 128 1.68 -7.23 18.15
N LEU A 129 2.11 -7.58 16.93
CA LEU A 129 1.19 -7.96 15.85
C LEU A 129 0.41 -9.23 16.17
N ASP A 130 1.02 -10.25 16.77
CA ASP A 130 0.32 -11.47 17.17
C ASP A 130 -0.70 -11.18 18.30
N LYS A 131 -0.37 -10.29 19.23
CA LYS A 131 -1.25 -9.92 20.36
C LYS A 131 -2.41 -9.00 19.96
N ARG A 132 -2.16 -7.99 19.13
CA ARG A 132 -3.09 -6.88 18.86
C ARG A 132 -3.59 -6.83 17.41
N GLY A 133 -3.04 -7.68 16.54
CA GLY A 133 -3.45 -7.78 15.15
C GLY A 133 -3.24 -6.48 14.37
N TYR A 134 -4.14 -6.24 13.41
CA TYR A 134 -4.00 -5.14 12.45
C TYR A 134 -4.05 -3.73 13.08
N ALA A 135 -4.64 -3.59 14.27
CA ALA A 135 -4.67 -2.30 14.95
C ALA A 135 -3.26 -1.86 15.37
N ALA A 136 -2.47 -2.78 15.94
CA ALA A 136 -1.05 -2.52 16.21
C ALA A 136 -0.27 -2.26 14.92
N PHE A 137 -0.50 -3.05 13.87
CA PHE A 137 0.14 -2.80 12.57
C PHE A 137 -0.12 -1.40 12.02
N THR A 138 -1.35 -0.91 12.17
CA THR A 138 -1.74 0.44 11.75
C THR A 138 -1.07 1.53 12.58
N VAL A 139 -0.77 1.26 13.85
CA VAL A 139 -0.01 2.18 14.72
C VAL A 139 1.46 2.14 14.34
N GLN A 140 2.04 0.94 14.20
CA GLN A 140 3.43 0.74 13.79
C GLN A 140 3.71 1.42 12.44
N SER A 141 2.83 1.29 11.44
CA SER A 141 2.99 1.95 10.14
C SER A 141 2.94 3.49 10.18
N LYS A 142 2.39 4.07 11.26
CA LYS A 142 2.38 5.53 11.47
C LYS A 142 3.60 6.02 12.22
N THR A 143 4.06 5.25 13.21
CA THR A 143 5.17 5.63 14.10
C THR A 143 6.53 5.29 13.50
N ILE A 144 6.64 4.11 12.89
CA ILE A 144 7.84 3.64 12.23
C ILE A 144 7.83 4.24 10.82
N HIS A 145 8.37 5.45 10.73
CA HIS A 145 8.65 6.08 9.47
C HIS A 145 9.78 5.33 8.78
N ASN A 146 9.44 4.26 8.04
CA ASN A 146 10.38 3.62 7.13
C ASN A 146 10.57 4.58 5.96
N GLU A 147 11.51 5.51 6.14
CA GLU A 147 11.64 6.74 5.40
C GLU A 147 11.88 6.47 3.92
N VAL A 148 10.82 6.68 3.13
CA VAL A 148 11.02 7.51 1.94
C VAL A 148 9.88 8.52 1.87
N ILE A 149 10.06 9.64 2.56
CA ILE A 149 8.99 10.61 2.83
C ILE A 149 8.75 11.56 1.63
N GLU A 150 9.48 11.41 0.53
CA GLU A 150 9.51 12.39 -0.57
C GLU A 150 8.96 11.92 -1.92
N ASP A 151 8.39 10.71 -2.01
CA ASP A 151 7.91 10.20 -3.29
C ASP A 151 6.59 10.83 -3.78
N TYR A 152 5.84 11.43 -2.86
CA TYR A 152 4.55 12.07 -3.12
C TYR A 152 4.28 13.16 -2.06
N LYS A 153 3.50 14.18 -2.43
CA LYS A 153 3.03 15.20 -1.48
C LYS A 153 1.77 14.74 -0.77
N VAL A 154 1.45 15.31 0.39
CA VAL A 154 0.10 15.20 0.97
C VAL A 154 -0.75 16.30 0.32
N CYS A 155 -1.97 15.97 -0.12
CA CYS A 155 -2.89 16.98 -0.63
C CYS A 155 -3.35 17.87 0.53
N ASN A 156 -3.17 19.18 0.36
CA ASN A 156 -3.73 20.20 1.23
C ASN A 156 -5.04 20.73 0.64
#